data_AF-A0A897N561-F1
#
_entry.id   AF-A0A897N561-F1
#
_cell.length_a   1.000
_cell.length_b   1.000
_cell.length_c   1.000
_cell.angle_alpha   90.00
_cell.angle_beta   90.00
_cell.angle_gamma   90.00
#
_symmetry.space_group_name_H-M   'P 1'
#
loop_
_entity.id
_entity.type
_entity.pdbx_description
1 polymer ?
#
loop_
_entity_poly.entity_id
_entity_poly.type
_entity_poly.pdbx_seq_one_letter_code
_entity_poly.pdbx_strand_id
1 'polypeptide(L)'
;MSDAFPEIASDGFEDSDWEQRARTESTVFNTPTASIVGHTVLYGDATLRTALGDARGSLSDGDDSADRMIDTGDGGGFWRFFFATALSFRPPLAPGLGTASMRPTVVSEARRSFEDDMRARGFEDVDRGRGQRARTRSGERVSLTKLTARHPLEDGPIDALDIEGWLGVWSTGGSFRIAGGCYPIGGLETLLDPADGEHPVTDPSEYRDELLELIRSVR
;
A
#
# COMPACT_ATOMS: atom_id res chain seq x y z
N MET A 1 20.05 -14.78 10.69
CA MET A 1 19.74 -14.48 9.28
C MET A 1 18.86 -13.25 9.31
N SER A 2 19.24 -12.17 8.64
CA SER A 2 18.38 -10.98 8.56
C SER A 2 17.08 -11.40 7.88
N ASP A 3 15.94 -11.02 8.43
CA ASP A 3 14.66 -11.22 7.77
C ASP A 3 14.70 -10.47 6.42
N ALA A 4 14.23 -11.09 5.33
CA ALA A 4 14.28 -10.49 3.99
C ALA A 4 13.20 -9.42 3.79
N PHE A 5 12.29 -9.33 4.75
CA PHE A 5 11.17 -8.39 4.79
C PHE A 5 11.64 -7.03 5.33
N PRO A 6 10.99 -5.94 4.89
CA PRO A 6 11.32 -4.62 5.39
C PRO A 6 10.96 -4.50 6.87
N GLU A 7 11.78 -3.76 7.62
CA GLU A 7 11.48 -3.39 9.00
C GLU A 7 10.79 -2.02 9.02
N ILE A 8 9.79 -1.87 9.88
CA ILE A 8 9.10 -0.60 10.07
C ILE A 8 9.40 -0.15 11.49
N ALA A 9 9.94 1.07 11.64
CA ALA A 9 10.29 1.58 12.96
C ALA A 9 9.03 1.66 13.84
N SER A 10 9.10 1.11 15.05
CA SER A 10 8.01 1.02 16.03
C SER A 10 7.40 2.39 16.33
N ASP A 11 8.22 3.44 16.30
CA ASP A 11 7.82 4.84 16.50
C ASP A 11 6.95 5.40 15.34
N GLY A 12 6.63 4.57 14.34
CA GLY A 12 5.65 4.86 13.30
C GLY A 12 4.25 4.33 13.63
N PHE A 13 4.13 3.49 14.66
CA PHE A 13 2.89 2.83 15.06
C PHE A 13 2.38 3.26 16.45
N GLU A 14 3.09 4.16 17.14
CA GLU A 14 2.92 4.44 18.58
C GLU A 14 1.51 4.86 19.02
N ASP A 15 0.64 5.30 18.11
CA ASP A 15 -0.75 5.71 18.39
C ASP A 15 -1.79 5.04 17.46
N SER A 16 -1.43 3.97 16.77
CA SER A 16 -2.21 3.54 15.59
C SER A 16 -2.53 2.04 15.58
N ASP A 17 -3.82 1.71 15.37
CA ASP A 17 -4.41 0.36 15.40
C ASP A 17 -4.06 -0.50 14.18
N TRP A 18 -2.85 -0.38 13.67
CA TRP A 18 -2.37 -1.16 12.53
C TRP A 18 -2.05 -2.59 12.93
N GLU A 19 -2.74 -3.52 12.31
CA GLU A 19 -2.52 -4.96 12.48
C GLU A 19 -1.85 -5.53 11.23
N GLN A 20 -0.75 -6.26 11.40
CA GLN A 20 -0.11 -6.96 10.30
C GLN A 20 -1.04 -8.08 9.79
N ARG A 21 -1.45 -7.98 8.53
CA ARG A 21 -2.37 -8.92 7.88
C ARG A 21 -1.66 -10.04 7.17
N ALA A 22 -0.61 -9.71 6.43
CA ALA A 22 0.05 -10.67 5.55
C ALA A 22 1.55 -10.40 5.49
N ARG A 23 2.29 -11.48 5.22
CA ARG A 23 3.71 -11.47 4.86
C ARG A 23 3.88 -12.40 3.66
N THR A 24 4.12 -11.82 2.50
CA THR A 24 4.16 -12.57 1.24
C THR A 24 5.48 -12.34 0.52
N GLU A 25 5.97 -13.40 -0.11
CA GLU A 25 7.06 -13.35 -1.08
C GLU A 25 6.46 -13.61 -2.46
N SER A 26 6.59 -12.66 -3.38
CA SER A 26 6.14 -12.83 -4.76
C SER A 26 7.13 -12.26 -5.75
N THR A 27 7.08 -12.74 -7.00
CA THR A 27 7.83 -12.12 -8.09
C THR A 27 7.05 -10.90 -8.54
N VAL A 28 7.55 -9.70 -8.22
CA VAL A 28 6.83 -8.45 -8.51
C VAL A 28 6.84 -8.16 -10.01
N PHE A 29 7.96 -8.45 -10.68
CA PHE A 29 8.08 -8.39 -12.14
C PHE A 29 9.36 -9.07 -12.63
N ASN A 30 9.38 -9.38 -13.93
CA ASN A 30 10.53 -9.95 -14.62
C ASN A 30 11.16 -8.94 -15.58
N THR A 31 12.48 -8.93 -15.64
CA THR A 31 13.25 -8.20 -16.65
C THR A 31 14.07 -9.18 -17.49
N PRO A 32 14.55 -8.80 -18.68
CA PRO A 32 15.38 -9.70 -19.50
C PRO A 32 16.63 -10.22 -18.78
N THR A 33 17.09 -9.52 -17.76
CA THR A 33 18.35 -9.80 -17.05
C THR A 33 18.16 -10.37 -15.64
N ALA A 34 16.99 -10.20 -15.02
CA ALA A 34 16.71 -10.68 -13.66
C ALA A 34 15.21 -10.68 -13.33
N SER A 35 14.81 -11.57 -12.43
CA SER A 35 13.53 -11.52 -11.72
C SER A 35 13.65 -10.65 -10.47
N ILE A 36 12.64 -9.85 -10.20
CA ILE A 36 12.57 -9.00 -9.01
C ILE A 36 11.63 -9.68 -8.03
N VAL A 37 12.18 -10.18 -6.93
CA VAL A 37 11.42 -10.81 -5.85
C VAL A 37 11.14 -9.76 -4.78
N GLY A 38 9.88 -9.61 -4.42
CA GLY A 38 9.41 -8.69 -3.39
C GLY A 38 9.00 -9.46 -2.15
N HIS A 39 9.50 -9.02 -1.00
CA HIS A 39 9.04 -9.46 0.31
C HIS A 39 8.16 -8.37 0.89
N THR A 40 6.84 -8.56 0.81
CA THR A 40 5.83 -7.58 1.17
C THR A 40 5.24 -7.90 2.55
N VAL A 41 5.17 -6.89 3.42
CA VAL A 41 4.34 -6.90 4.63
C VAL A 41 3.15 -5.98 4.42
N LEU A 42 1.95 -6.44 4.80
CA LEU A 42 0.70 -5.68 4.69
C LEU A 42 0.12 -5.45 6.08
N TYR A 43 -0.34 -4.23 6.32
CA TYR A 43 -1.02 -3.78 7.52
C TYR A 43 -2.39 -3.24 7.16
N GLY A 44 -3.38 -3.54 7.99
CA GLY A 44 -4.72 -2.98 7.90
C GLY A 44 -5.11 -2.30 9.21
N ASP A 45 -5.99 -1.32 9.14
CA ASP A 45 -6.56 -0.66 10.32
C ASP A 45 -7.60 -1.58 10.98
N ALA A 46 -7.29 -2.06 12.18
CA ALA A 46 -8.15 -2.99 12.92
C ALA A 46 -9.39 -2.31 13.52
N THR A 47 -9.27 -1.05 13.95
CA THR A 47 -10.37 -0.27 14.52
C THR A 47 -11.38 0.08 13.45
N LEU A 48 -10.92 0.59 12.30
CA LEU A 48 -11.79 0.90 11.18
C LEU A 48 -12.47 -0.36 10.65
N ARG A 49 -11.76 -1.48 10.57
CA ARG A 49 -12.35 -2.76 10.19
C ARG A 49 -13.45 -3.19 11.17
N THR A 50 -13.19 -3.10 12.46
CA THR A 50 -14.16 -3.47 13.50
C THR A 50 -15.40 -2.57 13.44
N ALA A 51 -15.20 -1.27 13.28
CA ALA A 51 -16.27 -0.29 13.17
C ALA A 51 -17.14 -0.49 11.92
N LEU A 52 -16.54 -0.93 10.81
CA LEU A 52 -17.26 -1.24 9.57
C LEU A 52 -17.99 -2.58 9.61
N GLY A 53 -17.60 -3.51 10.50
CA GLY A 53 -18.32 -4.78 10.72
C GLY A 53 -18.74 -5.50 9.43
N ASP A 54 -20.03 -5.86 9.37
CA ASP A 54 -20.70 -6.50 8.21
C ASP A 54 -21.14 -5.50 7.12
N ALA A 55 -20.94 -4.18 7.29
CA ALA A 55 -21.19 -3.17 6.25
C ALA A 55 -20.20 -3.27 5.06
N ARG A 56 -19.34 -4.30 5.10
CA ARG A 56 -18.48 -4.81 4.06
C ARG A 56 -19.32 -5.32 2.88
N GLY A 57 -20.05 -4.43 2.22
CA GLY A 57 -20.63 -4.67 0.90
C GLY A 57 -19.56 -5.32 0.05
N SER A 58 -19.83 -6.56 -0.35
CA SER A 58 -18.93 -7.54 -0.95
C SER A 58 -17.69 -6.94 -1.61
N LEU A 59 -16.64 -6.71 -0.82
CA LEU A 59 -15.31 -6.47 -1.37
C LEU A 59 -14.98 -7.75 -2.09
N SER A 60 -15.00 -7.71 -3.42
CA SER A 60 -14.79 -8.90 -4.23
C SER A 60 -13.52 -9.57 -3.72
N ASP A 61 -13.63 -10.86 -3.38
CA ASP A 61 -12.49 -11.73 -3.16
C ASP A 61 -11.72 -11.75 -4.48
N GLY A 62 -10.81 -10.78 -4.63
CA GLY A 62 -10.18 -10.50 -5.91
C GLY A 62 -9.48 -11.75 -6.39
N ASP A 63 -9.73 -12.15 -7.63
CA ASP A 63 -9.21 -13.33 -8.33
C ASP A 63 -7.80 -13.73 -7.84
N ASP A 64 -7.60 -14.97 -7.41
CA ASP A 64 -6.36 -15.48 -6.79
C ASP A 64 -5.20 -15.51 -7.80
N SER A 65 -4.71 -14.33 -8.15
CA SER A 65 -3.65 -14.10 -9.13
C SER A 65 -2.31 -14.07 -8.42
N ALA A 66 -1.52 -15.12 -8.60
CA ALA A 66 -0.20 -15.31 -7.98
C ALA A 66 0.87 -14.25 -8.32
N ASP A 67 0.60 -13.35 -9.27
CA ASP A 67 1.54 -12.30 -9.74
C ASP A 67 1.31 -10.93 -9.07
N ARG A 68 0.55 -10.84 -7.98
CA ARG A 68 0.29 -9.58 -7.27
C ARG A 68 1.47 -9.12 -6.41
N MET A 69 1.67 -7.80 -6.33
CA MET A 69 2.66 -7.20 -5.42
C MET A 69 2.17 -7.21 -3.97
N ILE A 70 0.87 -7.02 -3.78
CA ILE A 70 0.20 -7.05 -2.48
C ILE A 70 -0.80 -8.20 -2.48
N ASP A 71 -0.45 -9.28 -1.80
CA ASP A 71 -1.36 -10.38 -1.47
C ASP A 71 -2.03 -10.09 -0.11
N THR A 72 -3.35 -10.07 -0.10
CA THR A 72 -4.20 -9.78 1.07
C THR A 72 -4.65 -11.03 1.83
N GLY A 73 -4.38 -12.23 1.31
CA GLY A 73 -4.94 -13.50 1.80
C GLY A 73 -6.47 -13.57 1.71
N ASP A 74 -7.08 -14.62 2.30
CA ASP A 74 -8.54 -14.89 2.40
C ASP A 74 -9.34 -13.83 3.21
N GLY A 75 -8.74 -12.67 3.45
CA GLY A 75 -9.15 -11.71 4.45
C GLY A 75 -10.00 -10.56 3.95
N GLY A 76 -10.53 -10.58 2.72
CA GLY A 76 -11.36 -9.55 2.08
C GLY A 76 -10.73 -8.14 1.96
N GLY A 77 -11.29 -7.27 1.12
CA GLY A 77 -10.76 -5.94 0.86
C GLY A 77 -10.60 -5.06 2.13
N PHE A 78 -9.68 -4.11 2.05
CA PHE A 78 -9.50 -3.04 3.03
C PHE A 78 -9.47 -1.71 2.28
N TRP A 79 -10.30 -0.74 2.68
CA TRP A 79 -10.28 0.63 2.10
C TRP A 79 -9.14 1.49 2.67
N ARG A 80 -8.65 1.11 3.85
CA ARG A 80 -7.47 1.68 4.50
C ARG A 80 -6.43 0.60 4.75
N PHE A 81 -5.30 0.69 4.06
CA PHE A 81 -4.18 -0.25 4.23
C PHE A 81 -2.83 0.43 4.02
N PHE A 82 -1.79 -0.19 4.57
CA PHE A 82 -0.40 0.18 4.39
C PHE A 82 0.42 -1.06 4.06
N PHE A 83 1.37 -0.97 3.13
CA PHE A 83 2.29 -2.05 2.82
C PHE A 83 3.71 -1.53 2.66
N ALA A 84 4.67 -2.42 2.92
CA ALA A 84 6.07 -2.21 2.64
C ALA A 84 6.66 -3.44 1.97
N THR A 85 7.48 -3.23 0.94
CA THR A 85 8.12 -4.28 0.16
C THR A 85 9.63 -4.06 0.08
N ALA A 86 10.41 -5.07 0.44
CA ALA A 86 11.83 -5.13 0.17
C ALA A 86 12.08 -5.91 -1.13
N LEU A 87 12.77 -5.28 -2.09
CA LEU A 87 13.06 -5.90 -3.38
C LEU A 87 14.46 -6.51 -3.40
N SER A 88 14.53 -7.73 -3.95
CA SER A 88 15.77 -8.42 -4.26
C SER A 88 15.81 -8.83 -5.74
N PHE A 89 17.02 -8.90 -6.31
CA PHE A 89 17.23 -9.30 -7.69
C PHE A 89 17.73 -10.76 -7.75
N ARG A 90 17.11 -11.57 -8.61
CA ARG A 90 17.47 -12.97 -8.85
C ARG A 90 17.69 -13.22 -10.36
N PRO A 91 18.92 -13.51 -10.80
CA PRO A 91 20.18 -13.46 -10.04
C PRO A 91 20.53 -12.02 -9.59
N PRO A 92 21.50 -11.84 -8.67
CA PRO A 92 22.00 -10.52 -8.32
C PRO A 92 22.45 -9.74 -9.56
N LEU A 93 22.25 -8.41 -9.54
CA LEU A 93 22.64 -7.55 -10.64
C LEU A 93 24.13 -7.70 -10.97
N ALA A 94 24.45 -7.73 -12.27
CA ALA A 94 25.82 -7.83 -12.73
C ALA A 94 26.67 -6.65 -12.22
N PRO A 95 27.98 -6.86 -11.97
CA PRO A 95 28.89 -5.78 -11.61
C PRO A 95 28.82 -4.63 -12.63
N GLY A 96 28.55 -3.41 -12.17
CA GLY A 96 28.40 -2.21 -13.03
C GLY A 96 26.95 -1.83 -13.37
N LEU A 97 25.98 -2.73 -13.19
CA LEU A 97 24.54 -2.39 -13.18
C LEU A 97 24.12 -2.06 -11.74
N GLY A 98 24.22 -0.78 -11.38
CA GLY A 98 23.81 -0.31 -10.06
C GLY A 98 22.29 -0.11 -9.95
N THR A 99 21.75 -0.07 -8.73
CA THR A 99 20.34 0.29 -8.49
C THR A 99 19.94 1.60 -9.15
N ALA A 100 20.85 2.55 -9.34
CA ALA A 100 20.58 3.78 -10.05
C ALA A 100 20.06 3.58 -11.49
N SER A 101 20.57 2.60 -12.24
CA SER A 101 20.14 2.34 -13.63
C SER A 101 18.76 1.67 -13.69
N MET A 102 18.43 0.83 -12.71
CA MET A 102 17.15 0.14 -12.62
C MET A 102 16.03 1.01 -12.04
N ARG A 103 16.38 2.13 -11.40
CA ARG A 103 15.42 2.97 -10.68
C ARG A 103 14.22 3.42 -11.53
N PRO A 104 14.37 3.87 -12.79
CA PRO A 104 13.22 4.23 -13.62
C PRO A 104 12.28 3.05 -13.84
N THR A 105 12.83 1.87 -14.13
CA THR A 105 12.06 0.63 -14.32
C THR A 105 11.34 0.23 -13.03
N VAL A 106 12.05 0.18 -11.90
CA VAL A 106 11.43 -0.18 -10.60
C VAL A 106 10.32 0.80 -10.23
N VAL A 107 10.52 2.10 -10.43
CA VAL A 107 9.48 3.10 -10.15
C VAL A 107 8.27 2.90 -11.07
N SER A 108 8.50 2.61 -12.36
CA SER A 108 7.42 2.38 -13.32
C SER A 108 6.63 1.11 -12.99
N GLU A 109 7.31 -0.01 -12.75
CA GLU A 109 6.68 -1.30 -12.43
C GLU A 109 5.98 -1.25 -11.08
N ALA A 110 6.60 -0.70 -10.02
CA ALA A 110 5.96 -0.55 -8.72
C ALA A 110 4.64 0.23 -8.81
N ARG A 111 4.61 1.28 -9.62
CA ARG A 111 3.39 2.07 -9.87
C ARG A 111 2.34 1.25 -10.59
N ARG A 112 2.72 0.60 -11.68
CA ARG A 112 1.81 -0.23 -12.47
C ARG A 112 1.23 -1.37 -11.64
N SER A 113 2.07 -2.10 -10.91
CA SER A 113 1.63 -3.16 -10.01
C SER A 113 0.68 -2.64 -8.93
N PHE A 114 0.95 -1.46 -8.36
CA PHE A 114 0.03 -0.87 -7.39
C PHE A 114 -1.32 -0.46 -8.00
N GLU A 115 -1.33 0.09 -9.21
CA GLU A 115 -2.58 0.40 -9.91
C GLU A 115 -3.38 -0.86 -10.26
N ASP A 116 -2.69 -1.91 -10.74
CA ASP A 116 -3.30 -3.19 -11.06
C ASP A 116 -3.85 -3.87 -9.78
N ASP A 117 -3.12 -3.77 -8.68
CA ASP A 117 -3.54 -4.18 -7.33
C ASP A 117 -4.77 -3.41 -6.86
N MET A 118 -4.87 -2.10 -7.13
CA MET A 118 -6.07 -1.33 -6.80
C MET A 118 -7.27 -1.79 -7.65
N ARG A 119 -7.10 -1.92 -8.97
CA ARG A 119 -8.19 -2.37 -9.86
C ARG A 119 -8.69 -3.76 -9.49
N ALA A 120 -7.77 -4.68 -9.17
CA ALA A 120 -8.08 -6.04 -8.73
C ALA A 120 -8.91 -6.09 -7.43
N ARG A 121 -8.84 -5.04 -6.60
CA ARG A 121 -9.60 -4.88 -5.36
C ARG A 121 -10.96 -4.22 -5.57
N GLY A 122 -11.34 -3.94 -6.81
CA GLY A 122 -12.59 -3.26 -7.15
C GLY A 122 -12.50 -1.74 -7.16
N PHE A 123 -11.30 -1.15 -7.02
CA PHE A 123 -11.16 0.29 -7.19
C PHE A 123 -11.26 0.66 -8.68
N GLU A 124 -12.12 1.62 -8.99
CA GLU A 124 -12.35 2.20 -10.30
C GLU A 124 -11.69 3.57 -10.42
N ASP A 125 -11.59 4.11 -11.64
CA ASP A 125 -11.04 5.43 -11.93
C ASP A 125 -9.66 5.69 -11.27
N VAL A 126 -8.79 4.67 -11.30
CA VAL A 126 -7.44 4.75 -10.71
C VAL A 126 -6.59 5.71 -11.52
N ASP A 127 -6.40 6.91 -10.97
CA ASP A 127 -5.74 8.04 -11.59
C ASP A 127 -4.51 8.51 -10.83
N ARG A 128 -3.59 9.14 -11.56
CA ARG A 128 -2.30 9.60 -11.02
C ARG A 128 -2.38 11.08 -10.64
N GLY A 129 -2.09 11.34 -9.37
CA GLY A 129 -1.93 12.69 -8.85
C GLY A 129 -0.50 13.22 -8.98
N ARG A 130 -0.30 14.44 -8.47
CA ARG A 130 1.02 15.08 -8.41
C ARG A 130 1.93 14.31 -7.44
N GLY A 131 3.05 13.81 -7.96
CA GLY A 131 4.10 13.24 -7.12
C GLY A 131 4.89 14.30 -6.35
N GLN A 132 5.51 13.89 -5.24
CA GLN A 132 6.40 14.74 -4.45
C GLN A 132 7.66 13.99 -4.02
N ARG A 133 8.67 14.74 -3.59
CA ARG A 133 9.90 14.17 -3.04
C ARG A 133 9.87 14.33 -1.53
N ALA A 134 10.27 13.29 -0.82
CA ALA A 134 10.48 13.34 0.63
C ALA A 134 11.77 12.59 0.99
N ARG A 135 12.04 12.47 2.28
CA ARG A 135 13.08 11.60 2.82
C ARG A 135 12.47 10.64 3.83
N THR A 136 12.97 9.41 3.86
CA THR A 136 12.72 8.46 4.96
C THR A 136 13.37 8.99 6.25
N ARG A 137 13.01 8.42 7.40
CA ARG A 137 13.64 8.72 8.69
C ARG A 137 15.13 8.35 8.70
N SER A 138 15.52 7.34 7.93
CA SER A 138 16.92 6.96 7.70
C SER A 138 17.66 7.84 6.67
N GLY A 139 16.98 8.79 6.01
CA GLY A 139 17.57 9.83 5.20
C GLY A 139 17.59 9.59 3.68
N GLU A 140 17.13 8.44 3.20
CA GLU A 140 17.03 8.11 1.78
C GLU A 140 15.98 8.98 1.07
N ARG A 141 16.24 9.28 -0.21
CA ARG A 141 15.32 10.08 -1.03
C ARG A 141 14.20 9.21 -1.57
N VAL A 142 12.97 9.49 -1.15
CA VAL A 142 11.77 8.81 -1.64
C VAL A 142 11.07 9.64 -2.72
N SER A 143 10.66 8.96 -3.79
CA SER A 143 9.75 9.51 -4.79
C SER A 143 8.35 9.05 -4.47
N LEU A 144 7.53 9.96 -3.94
CA LEU A 144 6.14 9.73 -3.62
C LEU A 144 5.28 10.02 -4.85
N THR A 145 4.34 9.12 -5.14
CA THR A 145 3.36 9.24 -6.22
C THR A 145 1.99 9.18 -5.57
N LYS A 146 1.17 10.19 -5.80
CA LYS A 146 -0.23 10.17 -5.37
C LYS A 146 -1.06 9.37 -6.38
N LEU A 147 -1.98 8.57 -5.88
CA LEU A 147 -3.03 7.92 -6.64
C LEU A 147 -4.38 8.32 -6.07
N THR A 148 -5.38 8.39 -6.93
CA THR A 148 -6.79 8.59 -6.57
C THR A 148 -7.61 7.48 -7.20
N ALA A 149 -8.65 7.03 -6.53
CA ALA A 149 -9.56 6.04 -7.07
C ALA A 149 -10.93 6.18 -6.41
N ARG A 150 -11.92 5.47 -6.94
CA ARG A 150 -13.24 5.35 -6.34
C ARG A 150 -13.53 3.89 -6.08
N HIS A 151 -14.18 3.56 -4.97
CA HIS A 151 -14.63 2.22 -4.68
C HIS A 151 -16.15 2.19 -4.72
N PRO A 152 -16.78 1.57 -5.74
CA PRO A 152 -18.24 1.47 -5.80
C PRO A 152 -18.75 0.64 -4.61
N LEU A 153 -19.94 0.98 -4.12
CA LEU A 153 -20.60 0.26 -3.05
C LEU A 153 -21.97 -0.22 -3.55
N GLU A 154 -22.19 -1.52 -3.44
CA GLU A 154 -23.49 -2.13 -3.73
C GLU A 154 -24.38 -2.00 -2.50
N ASP A 155 -25.60 -1.50 -2.69
CA ASP A 155 -26.66 -1.43 -1.68
C ASP A 155 -26.26 -0.69 -0.37
N GLY A 156 -25.43 0.36 -0.48
CA GLY A 156 -25.01 1.22 0.63
C GLY A 156 -25.74 2.57 0.70
N PRO A 157 -25.58 3.34 1.78
CA PRO A 157 -26.11 4.70 1.90
C PRO A 157 -25.43 5.71 0.96
N ILE A 158 -24.34 5.30 0.31
CA ILE A 158 -23.60 6.06 -0.72
C ILE A 158 -23.28 5.13 -1.89
N ASP A 159 -23.11 5.71 -3.08
CA ASP A 159 -22.83 4.94 -4.30
C ASP A 159 -21.35 4.51 -4.42
N ALA A 160 -20.43 5.28 -3.83
CA ALA A 160 -18.99 4.99 -3.87
C ALA A 160 -18.21 5.74 -2.78
N LEU A 161 -17.09 5.15 -2.34
CA LEU A 161 -16.06 5.81 -1.53
C LEU A 161 -15.00 6.45 -2.42
N ASP A 162 -14.62 7.68 -2.11
CA ASP A 162 -13.45 8.30 -2.73
C ASP A 162 -12.19 7.93 -1.95
N ILE A 163 -11.14 7.52 -2.66
CA ILE A 163 -9.93 6.92 -2.10
C ILE A 163 -8.71 7.70 -2.57
N GLU A 164 -7.79 7.97 -1.65
CA GLU A 164 -6.46 8.49 -1.96
C GLU A 164 -5.40 7.49 -1.53
N GLY A 165 -4.38 7.31 -2.37
CA GLY A 165 -3.24 6.47 -2.10
C GLY A 165 -1.92 7.18 -2.34
N TRP A 166 -0.88 6.70 -1.67
CA TRP A 166 0.49 7.17 -1.87
C TRP A 166 1.42 5.98 -2.05
N LEU A 167 2.31 6.09 -3.03
CA LEU A 167 3.34 5.10 -3.31
C LEU A 167 4.73 5.74 -3.30
N GLY A 168 5.57 5.30 -2.38
CA GLY A 168 6.97 5.67 -2.23
C GLY A 168 7.90 4.60 -2.77
N VAL A 169 8.89 5.01 -3.56
CA VAL A 169 9.99 4.14 -4.01
C VAL A 169 11.33 4.81 -3.72
N TRP A 170 12.25 4.07 -3.09
CA TRP A 170 13.61 4.50 -2.81
C TRP A 170 14.59 3.33 -2.86
N SER A 171 15.88 3.66 -2.82
CA SER A 171 16.96 2.67 -2.79
C SER A 171 17.72 2.80 -1.48
N THR A 172 18.01 1.67 -0.82
CA THR A 172 18.80 1.60 0.40
C THR A 172 19.77 0.41 0.34
N GLY A 173 21.02 0.60 0.76
CA GLY A 173 22.02 -0.46 0.81
C GLY A 173 22.24 -1.26 -0.48
N GLY A 174 22.01 -0.66 -1.66
CA GLY A 174 22.12 -1.37 -2.94
C GLY A 174 20.91 -2.25 -3.31
N SER A 175 19.79 -2.08 -2.60
CA SER A 175 18.49 -2.70 -2.90
C SER A 175 17.40 -1.62 -3.04
N PHE A 176 16.18 -2.02 -3.41
CA PHE A 176 15.03 -1.12 -3.45
C PHE A 176 14.06 -1.40 -2.31
N ARG A 177 13.36 -0.36 -1.93
CA ARG A 177 12.20 -0.40 -1.05
C ARG A 177 11.03 0.28 -1.75
N ILE A 178 9.87 -0.33 -1.58
CA ILE A 178 8.59 0.22 -1.98
C ILE A 178 7.75 0.28 -0.71
N ALA A 179 7.03 1.36 -0.49
CA ALA A 179 5.99 1.39 0.52
C ALA A 179 4.84 2.26 0.05
N GLY A 180 3.63 1.92 0.46
CA GLY A 180 2.47 2.66 0.06
C GLY A 180 1.23 2.21 0.79
N GLY A 181 0.10 2.72 0.34
CA GLY A 181 -1.18 2.44 0.95
C GLY A 181 -2.27 3.34 0.40
N CYS A 182 -3.49 3.13 0.86
CA CYS A 182 -4.61 4.00 0.57
C CYS A 182 -5.47 4.22 1.82
N TYR A 183 -6.31 5.25 1.73
CA TYR A 183 -7.29 5.62 2.74
C TYR A 183 -8.47 6.34 2.06
N PRO A 184 -9.66 6.29 2.67
CA PRO A 184 -10.80 7.05 2.18
C PRO A 184 -10.65 8.54 2.46
N ILE A 185 -11.12 9.35 1.51
CA ILE A 185 -11.13 10.82 1.57
C ILE A 185 -12.54 11.41 1.55
N GLY A 186 -13.57 10.59 1.32
CA GLY A 186 -14.97 10.99 1.36
C GLY A 186 -15.91 9.80 1.33
N GLY A 187 -17.08 9.95 1.95
CA GLY A 187 -18.14 8.94 2.05
C GLY A 187 -18.00 7.99 3.23
N LEU A 188 -16.82 7.92 3.88
CA LEU A 188 -16.64 7.03 5.03
C LEU A 188 -17.48 7.47 6.22
N GLU A 189 -17.59 8.79 6.43
CA GLU A 189 -18.44 9.40 7.44
C GLU A 189 -19.91 8.96 7.32
N THR A 190 -20.44 8.90 6.09
CA THR A 190 -21.82 8.48 5.82
C THR A 190 -22.01 6.98 6.02
N LEU A 191 -20.98 6.16 5.75
CA LEU A 191 -21.03 4.71 6.01
C LEU A 191 -20.97 4.37 7.49
N LEU A 192 -20.22 5.16 8.26
CA LEU A 192 -20.13 5.02 9.70
C LEU A 192 -21.34 5.63 10.40
N ASP A 193 -22.24 6.30 9.68
CA ASP A 193 -23.48 6.87 10.24
C ASP A 193 -24.73 5.97 10.09
N PRO A 194 -24.75 4.77 10.72
CA PRO A 194 -26.03 4.13 11.01
C PRO A 194 -26.13 3.77 12.50
N ALA A 195 -26.80 4.64 13.26
CA ALA A 195 -27.45 4.35 14.55
C ALA A 195 -26.56 3.80 15.70
N ASP A 196 -26.28 4.67 16.69
CA ASP A 196 -26.02 4.32 18.09
C ASP A 196 -24.60 3.82 18.49
N GLY A 197 -23.52 4.31 17.85
CA GLY A 197 -22.13 3.99 18.24
C GLY A 197 -21.19 5.21 18.40
N GLU A 198 -20.14 5.03 19.20
CA GLU A 198 -18.96 5.92 19.21
C GLU A 198 -18.07 5.48 18.04
N HIS A 199 -18.01 6.27 16.96
CA HIS A 199 -17.24 5.94 15.75
C HIS A 199 -15.85 6.60 15.79
N PRO A 200 -14.82 5.96 15.18
CA PRO A 200 -13.52 6.58 15.07
C PRO A 200 -13.62 7.90 14.27
N VAL A 201 -12.86 8.91 14.71
CA VAL A 201 -12.75 10.18 13.97
C VAL A 201 -12.14 9.90 12.60
N THR A 202 -12.79 10.36 11.54
CA THR A 202 -12.35 10.19 10.16
C THR A 202 -11.89 11.53 9.60
N ASP A 203 -10.59 11.83 9.74
CA ASP A 203 -9.97 12.99 9.08
C ASP A 203 -9.02 12.51 7.96
N PRO A 204 -9.37 12.76 6.68
CA PRO A 204 -8.51 12.43 5.54
C PRO A 204 -7.09 13.01 5.65
N SER A 205 -6.93 14.16 6.31
CA SER A 205 -5.64 14.82 6.51
C SER A 205 -4.78 14.05 7.50
N GLU A 206 -5.38 13.56 8.59
CA GLU A 206 -4.68 12.72 9.57
C GLU A 206 -4.28 11.38 8.93
N TYR A 207 -5.19 10.74 8.18
CA TYR A 207 -4.88 9.50 7.46
C TYR A 207 -3.75 9.68 6.46
N ARG A 208 -3.72 10.82 5.76
CA ARG A 208 -2.65 11.16 4.84
C ARG A 208 -1.32 11.29 5.57
N ASP A 209 -1.28 12.10 6.62
CA ASP A 209 -0.04 12.40 7.32
C ASP A 209 0.50 11.16 8.02
N GLU A 210 -0.37 10.33 8.58
CA GLU A 210 -0.03 9.02 9.15
C GLU A 210 0.52 8.06 8.10
N LEU A 211 -0.13 7.90 6.94
CA LEU A 211 0.38 7.06 5.85
C LEU A 211 1.76 7.53 5.38
N LEU A 212 1.93 8.84 5.20
CA LEU A 212 3.22 9.39 4.79
C LEU A 212 4.31 9.16 5.83
N GLU A 213 3.96 9.14 7.12
CA GLU A 213 4.90 8.86 8.19
C GLU A 213 5.27 7.37 8.26
N LEU A 214 4.32 6.47 8.05
CA LEU A 214 4.57 5.03 7.89
C LEU A 214 5.50 4.75 6.71
N ILE A 215 5.25 5.36 5.55
CA ILE A 215 6.15 5.22 4.38
C ILE A 215 7.58 5.67 4.73
N ARG A 216 7.74 6.70 5.56
CA ARG A 216 9.06 7.22 5.96
C ARG A 216 9.74 6.37 7.02
N SER A 217 9.02 5.57 7.79
CA SER A 217 9.56 4.75 8.87
C SER A 217 10.10 3.39 8.40
N VAL A 218 9.84 3.00 7.15
CA VAL A 218 10.35 1.76 6.51
C VAL A 218 11.87 1.80 6.30
N ARG A 219 12.52 0.66 6.59
CA ARG A 219 13.97 0.43 6.48
C ARG A 219 14.32 -0.77 5.56
#